data_AF-A0A832SSW4-F1
#
_entry.id   AF-A0A832SSW4-F1
#
_cell.length_a   1.000
_cell.length_b   1.000
_cell.length_c   1.000
_cell.angle_alpha   90.00
_cell.angle_beta   90.00
_cell.angle_gamma   90.00
#
_symmetry.space_group_name_H-M   'P 1'
#
loop_
_entity.id
_entity.type
_entity.pdbx_description
1 polymer ?
#
loop_
_entity_poly.entity_id
_entity_poly.type
_entity_poly.pdbx_seq_one_letter_code
_entity_poly.pdbx_strand_id
1 'polypeptide(L)'
;FRRELIHKAWTNITSHKFQPQGRHPTAGQDVVADSNDPPTGQGVSRVARAQGGGGGRQGQGAEVASTRGGRQAHPPIVAKVIYKKLNKKE
;
A
#
# COMPACT_ATOMS: atom_id res chain seq x y z
N PHE A 1 13.07 18.57 36.50
CA PHE A 1 13.36 17.82 35.25
C PHE A 1 12.12 17.89 34.35
N ARG A 2 12.24 18.25 33.06
CA ARG A 2 11.09 18.32 32.13
C ARG A 2 11.05 17.10 31.23
N ARG A 3 10.40 16.03 31.70
CA ARG A 3 10.37 14.72 31.02
C ARG A 3 9.78 14.78 29.60
N GLU A 4 8.79 15.64 29.38
CA GLU A 4 8.11 15.80 28.09
C GLU A 4 9.04 16.32 26.99
N LEU A 5 9.90 17.29 27.30
CA LEU A 5 10.86 17.86 26.34
C LEU A 5 11.90 16.82 25.94
N ILE A 6 12.41 16.06 26.89
CA ILE A 6 13.40 15.01 26.64
C ILE A 6 12.80 13.90 25.77
N HIS A 7 11.56 13.50 26.04
CA HIS A 7 10.86 12.52 25.21
C HIS A 7 10.66 13.01 23.77
N LYS A 8 10.20 14.25 23.60
CA LYS A 8 10.02 14.89 22.29
C LYS A 8 11.35 14.98 21.52
N ALA A 9 12.41 15.46 22.17
CA ALA A 9 13.73 15.60 21.57
C ALA A 9 14.29 14.25 21.12
N TRP A 10 14.18 13.22 21.98
CA TRP A 10 14.63 11.88 21.67
C TRP A 10 13.90 11.28 20.47
N THR A 11 12.57 11.38 20.41
CA THR A 11 11.77 10.89 19.27
C THR A 11 12.15 11.60 17.97
N ASN A 12 12.35 12.92 18.01
CA ASN A 12 12.70 13.68 16.82
C ASN A 12 14.11 13.37 16.31
N ILE A 13 15.11 13.29 17.20
CA ILE A 13 16.49 12.94 16.82
C ILE A 13 16.56 11.52 16.28
N THR A 14 15.84 10.57 16.90
CA THR A 14 15.83 9.18 16.44
C THR A 14 15.28 9.06 15.01
N SER A 15 14.33 9.92 14.64
CA SER A 15 13.75 9.92 13.29
C SER A 15 14.74 10.23 12.18
N HIS A 16 15.87 10.88 12.48
CA HIS A 16 16.89 11.25 11.48
C HIS A 16 17.69 10.05 10.96
N LYS A 17 17.64 8.91 11.66
CA LYS A 17 18.33 7.67 11.27
C LYS A 17 17.50 6.76 10.37
N PHE A 18 16.24 7.11 10.10
CA PHE A 18 15.35 6.26 9.33
C PHE A 18 15.66 6.34 7.84
N GLN A 19 15.74 5.18 7.19
CA GLN A 19 15.84 5.10 5.74
C GLN A 19 14.44 5.08 5.11
N PRO A 20 14.18 5.83 4.03
CA PRO A 20 12.91 5.74 3.29
C PRO A 20 12.68 4.33 2.76
N GLN A 21 11.45 3.84 2.93
CA GLN A 21 11.01 2.54 2.44
C GLN A 21 9.64 2.70 1.77
N GLY A 22 9.39 1.92 0.73
CA GLY A 22 8.12 1.95 -0.01
C GLY A 22 7.88 0.68 -0.80
N ARG A 23 6.67 0.56 -1.34
CA ARG A 23 6.29 -0.53 -2.25
C ARG A 23 6.52 -0.10 -3.70
N HIS A 24 6.82 -1.06 -4.58
CA HIS A 24 6.83 -0.80 -6.02
C HIS A 24 5.49 -0.18 -6.46
N PRO A 25 5.48 0.92 -7.23
CA PRO A 25 4.26 1.68 -7.52
C PRO A 25 3.12 0.86 -8.13
N THR A 26 3.44 -0.12 -8.99
CA THR A 26 2.46 -0.96 -9.68
C THR A 26 2.25 -2.34 -9.03
N ALA A 27 2.79 -2.56 -7.83
CA ALA A 27 2.71 -3.87 -7.18
C ALA A 27 1.26 -4.36 -7.00
N GLY A 28 0.95 -5.52 -7.57
CA GLY A 28 -0.38 -6.12 -7.52
C GLY A 28 -1.37 -5.52 -8.51
N GLN A 29 -0.91 -4.64 -9.42
CA GLN A 29 -1.67 -4.04 -10.51
C GLN A 29 -1.14 -4.43 -11.90
N ASP A 30 0.00 -5.10 -11.98
CA ASP A 30 0.61 -5.59 -13.23
C ASP A 30 -0.11 -6.85 -13.76
N VAL A 31 -1.42 -6.78 -13.91
CA VAL A 31 -2.30 -7.83 -14.45
C VAL A 31 -3.30 -7.13 -15.38
N VAL A 32 -3.81 -7.84 -16.39
CA VAL A 32 -4.98 -7.38 -17.14
C VAL A 32 -6.21 -7.97 -16.46
N ALA A 33 -6.94 -7.16 -15.70
CA ALA A 33 -8.17 -7.58 -15.05
C ALA A 33 -9.33 -6.63 -15.35
N ASP A 34 -10.53 -7.21 -15.50
CA ASP A 34 -11.77 -6.44 -15.64
C ASP A 34 -12.90 -7.15 -14.88
N SER A 35 -14.00 -6.46 -14.65
CA SER A 35 -15.23 -7.12 -14.22
C SER A 35 -15.72 -8.08 -15.30
N ASN A 36 -16.62 -8.98 -14.92
CA ASN A 36 -17.24 -9.87 -15.92
C ASN A 36 -18.08 -9.04 -16.90
N ASP A 37 -18.30 -9.56 -18.11
CA ASP A 37 -19.24 -8.99 -19.08
C ASP A 37 -20.35 -10.03 -19.37
N PRO A 38 -21.63 -9.76 -19.05
CA PRO A 38 -22.13 -8.59 -18.30
C PRO A 38 -21.67 -8.60 -16.82
N PRO A 39 -21.48 -7.42 -16.18
CA PRO A 39 -20.94 -7.31 -14.82
C PRO A 39 -21.90 -7.81 -13.72
N THR A 40 -23.16 -8.07 -14.06
CA THR A 40 -24.20 -8.56 -13.16
C THR A 40 -24.95 -9.74 -13.78
N GLY A 41 -25.71 -10.48 -12.96
CA GLY A 41 -26.51 -11.62 -13.43
C GLY A 41 -25.77 -12.95 -13.50
N GLN A 42 -24.51 -13.00 -13.04
CA GLN A 42 -23.67 -14.20 -13.08
C GLN A 42 -23.51 -14.90 -11.72
N GLY A 43 -24.22 -14.47 -10.67
CA GLY A 43 -24.14 -15.07 -9.33
C GLY A 43 -22.80 -14.89 -8.61
N VAL A 44 -21.93 -13.99 -9.10
CA VAL A 44 -20.60 -13.73 -8.55
C VAL A 44 -20.40 -12.25 -8.23
N SER A 45 -19.39 -11.95 -7.39
CA SER A 45 -19.06 -10.56 -7.03
C SER A 45 -18.57 -9.75 -8.24
N ARG A 46 -18.72 -8.42 -8.17
CA ARG A 46 -18.28 -7.46 -9.21
C ARG A 46 -16.79 -7.10 -9.16
N VAL A 47 -15.99 -7.88 -8.44
CA VAL A 47 -14.54 -7.66 -8.30
C VAL A 47 -13.86 -7.91 -9.65
N ALA A 48 -12.85 -7.11 -10.00
CA ALA A 48 -12.05 -7.30 -11.20
C ALA A 48 -11.37 -8.68 -11.17
N ARG A 49 -11.40 -9.40 -12.29
CA ARG A 49 -10.84 -10.75 -12.44
C ARG A 49 -9.77 -10.78 -13.50
N ALA A 50 -8.72 -11.56 -13.26
CA ALA A 50 -7.65 -11.76 -14.23
C ALA A 50 -8.22 -12.37 -15.52
N GLN A 51 -8.03 -11.66 -16.62
CA GLN A 51 -8.44 -12.06 -17.97
C GLN A 51 -7.45 -13.08 -18.58
N GLY A 52 -7.81 -13.68 -19.72
CA GLY A 52 -7.01 -14.66 -20.44
C GLY A 52 -7.56 -16.09 -20.32
N GLY A 53 -6.76 -17.08 -20.74
CA GLY A 53 -7.16 -18.49 -20.83
C GLY A 53 -6.01 -19.46 -20.54
N GLY A 54 -6.30 -20.59 -19.87
CA GLY A 54 -5.41 -21.76 -19.84
C GLY A 54 -4.51 -21.93 -18.61
N GLY A 55 -4.60 -21.03 -17.62
CA GLY A 55 -3.83 -21.12 -16.37
C GLY A 55 -4.71 -21.02 -15.13
N GLY A 56 -4.29 -21.62 -14.01
CA GLY A 56 -5.07 -21.64 -12.77
C GLY A 56 -5.39 -20.27 -12.16
N ARG A 57 -4.75 -19.19 -12.63
CA ARG A 57 -4.98 -17.80 -12.17
C ARG A 57 -6.14 -17.10 -12.90
N GLN A 58 -6.64 -17.68 -13.98
CA GLN A 58 -7.78 -17.17 -14.75
C GLN A 58 -9.04 -17.10 -13.89
N GLY A 59 -9.82 -16.02 -14.02
CA GLY A 59 -11.09 -15.86 -13.32
C GLY A 59 -10.98 -15.62 -11.81
N GLN A 60 -9.76 -15.53 -11.26
CA GLN A 60 -9.54 -15.12 -9.89
C GLN A 60 -9.58 -13.60 -9.75
N GLY A 61 -10.00 -13.10 -8.59
CA GLY A 61 -9.95 -11.68 -8.27
C GLY A 61 -8.52 -11.13 -8.33
N ALA A 62 -8.34 -9.98 -8.98
CA ALA A 62 -7.05 -9.33 -9.18
C ALA A 62 -7.17 -7.81 -8.96
N GLU A 63 -6.03 -7.12 -8.87
CA GLU A 63 -5.88 -5.65 -8.74
C GLU A 63 -6.48 -4.98 -7.49
N VAL A 64 -7.43 -5.63 -6.80
CA VAL A 64 -8.19 -5.07 -5.69
C VAL A 64 -7.56 -5.46 -4.34
N ALA A 65 -7.60 -4.55 -3.36
CA ALA A 65 -6.95 -4.75 -2.06
C ALA A 65 -7.47 -5.92 -1.22
N SER A 66 -8.73 -6.31 -1.41
CA SER A 66 -9.31 -7.48 -0.75
C SER A 66 -8.97 -8.81 -1.44
N THR A 67 -8.23 -8.79 -2.54
CA THR A 67 -7.91 -9.99 -3.34
C THR A 67 -6.49 -10.47 -3.09
N ARG A 68 -6.29 -11.79 -3.15
CA ARG A 68 -4.97 -12.39 -3.07
C ARG A 68 -4.14 -11.98 -4.29
N GLY A 69 -3.01 -11.32 -4.05
CA GLY A 69 -2.13 -10.86 -5.13
C GLY A 69 -2.60 -9.59 -5.84
N GLY A 70 -3.65 -8.92 -5.33
CA GLY A 70 -4.03 -7.56 -5.73
C GLY A 70 -3.18 -6.49 -5.04
N ARG A 71 -3.45 -5.23 -5.35
CA ARG A 71 -2.70 -4.08 -4.82
C ARG A 71 -3.00 -3.85 -3.34
N GLN A 72 -2.03 -3.38 -2.55
CA GLN A 72 -2.32 -2.95 -1.20
C GLN A 72 -3.10 -1.63 -1.20
N ALA A 73 -4.11 -1.49 -0.32
CA ALA A 73 -4.75 -0.18 -0.09
C ALA A 73 -3.78 0.73 0.69
N HIS A 74 -3.59 1.96 0.20
CA HIS A 74 -2.62 2.92 0.75
C HIS A 74 -1.21 2.32 0.94
N PRO A 75 -0.55 1.91 -0.17
CA PRO A 75 0.77 1.30 -0.08
C PRO A 75 1.78 2.30 0.52
N PRO A 76 2.80 1.83 1.25
CA PRO A 76 3.84 2.71 1.78
C PRO A 76 4.57 3.39 0.62
N ILE A 77 4.66 4.71 0.69
CA ILE A 77 5.34 5.53 -0.32
C ILE A 77 6.70 6.01 0.19
N VAL A 78 7.68 6.05 -0.70
CA VAL A 78 9.03 6.55 -0.40
C VAL A 78 9.01 8.04 -0.02
N ALA A 79 8.07 8.80 -0.59
CA ALA A 79 7.91 10.24 -0.34
C ALA A 79 7.33 10.59 1.05
N LYS A 80 7.12 9.61 1.94
CA LYS A 80 6.64 9.86 3.29
C LYS A 80 7.67 10.70 4.08
N VAL A 81 7.21 11.77 4.72
CA VAL A 81 8.04 12.58 5.60
C VAL A 81 8.36 11.80 6.88
N ILE A 82 9.56 11.22 6.94
CA ILE A 82 10.06 10.45 8.09
C ILE A 82 10.93 11.29 9.03
N TYR A 83 11.46 12.42 8.55
CA TYR A 83 12.34 13.31 9.30
C TYR A 83 11.54 14.34 10.11
N LYS A 84 11.70 14.35 11.43
CA LYS A 84 11.10 15.35 12.32
C LYS A 84 12.11 16.42 12.70
N LYS A 85 11.81 17.68 12.40
CA LYS A 85 12.66 18.82 12.75
C LYS A 85 12.60 19.09 14.27
N LEU A 86 13.75 19.39 14.86
CA LEU A 86 13.89 19.87 16.24
C LEU A 86 14.44 21.30 16.22
N ASN A 87 13.95 22.15 17.12
CA ASN A 87 14.46 23.51 17.28
C ASN A 87 15.82 23.46 17.99
N LYS A 88 16.80 24.26 17.54
CA LYS A 88 18.14 24.30 18.15
C LYS A 88 18.16 24.76 19.62
N LYS A 89 17.09 25.42 20.08
CA LYS A 89 16.95 25.95 21.45
C LYS A 89 16.22 24.97 22.39
N GLU A 90 15.56 23.95 21.85
CA GLU A 90 14.91 22.88 22.63
C GLU A 90 15.93 21.79 22.95
#